data_AF-A0A3B8X5H2-F1
#
_entry.id   AF-A0A3B8X5H2-F1
#
_cell.length_a   1.000
_cell.length_b   1.000
_cell.length_c   1.000
_cell.angle_alpha   90.00
_cell.angle_beta   90.00
_cell.angle_gamma   90.00
#
_symmetry.space_group_name_H-M   'P 1'
#
loop_
_entity.id
_entity.type
_entity.pdbx_description
1 polymer ?
#
loop_
_entity_poly.entity_id
_entity_poly.type
_entity_poly.pdbx_seq_one_letter_code
_entity_poly.pdbx_strand_id
1 'polypeptide(L)'
;MDLDYPLFVRVAHVFNILFISLMMRSGMEILSSFPKLYLNDHCRPGSEWLRLSRKKTPTDRPWIGLEEEVTFPVLLSLPGKGELGLARHWHFAVAMGWVLTGVIYVALLLFGSQWQRLVPTSWAIFPQAWQTLGVYLSFHLPPDGNPYNPVQQLTYFAVIFILAPIQIATGLAMSPAFSGRFPWYLK
;
A
#
# COMPACT_ATOMS: atom_id res chain seq x y z
N MET A 1 -33.41 10.49 -1.49
CA MET A 1 -32.21 10.66 -2.34
C MET A 1 -31.72 9.27 -2.66
N ASP A 2 -31.86 8.84 -3.90
CA ASP A 2 -31.20 7.61 -4.35
C ASP A 2 -29.69 7.89 -4.40
N LEU A 3 -28.91 6.98 -3.84
CA LEU A 3 -27.45 7.08 -3.79
C LEU A 3 -26.87 6.37 -5.02
N ASP A 4 -26.06 7.03 -5.85
CA ASP A 4 -25.38 6.40 -7.02
C ASP A 4 -24.51 5.17 -6.66
N TYR A 5 -24.08 5.12 -5.40
CA TYR A 5 -23.28 4.05 -4.82
C TYR A 5 -23.89 3.64 -3.47
N PRO A 6 -23.94 2.33 -3.16
CA PRO A 6 -24.42 1.86 -1.86
C PRO A 6 -23.65 2.46 -0.69
N LEU A 7 -24.33 2.62 0.45
CA LEU A 7 -23.74 3.22 1.64
C LEU A 7 -22.44 2.54 2.09
N PHE A 8 -22.39 1.20 2.04
CA PHE A 8 -21.21 0.46 2.47
C PHE A 8 -19.96 0.78 1.63
N VAL A 9 -20.12 1.03 0.32
CA VAL A 9 -19.01 1.40 -0.57
C VAL A 9 -18.45 2.75 -0.14
N ARG A 10 -19.32 3.73 0.15
CA ARG A 10 -18.93 5.08 0.57
C ARG A 10 -18.24 5.07 1.92
N VAL A 11 -18.81 4.35 2.89
CA VAL A 11 -18.24 4.22 4.23
C VAL A 11 -16.88 3.54 4.17
N ALA A 12 -16.77 2.39 3.50
CA ALA A 12 -15.51 1.68 3.32
C ALA A 12 -14.46 2.56 2.65
N HIS A 13 -14.84 3.36 1.65
CA HIS A 13 -13.94 4.29 0.98
C HIS A 13 -13.39 5.37 1.92
N VAL A 14 -14.22 5.98 2.77
CA VAL A 14 -13.77 6.99 3.75
C VAL A 14 -12.79 6.38 4.76
N PHE A 15 -13.12 5.21 5.30
CA PHE A 15 -12.21 4.48 6.17
C PHE A 15 -10.91 4.10 5.46
N ASN A 16 -10.98 3.69 4.19
CA ASN A 16 -9.81 3.35 3.40
C ASN A 16 -8.89 4.55 3.20
N ILE A 17 -9.43 5.74 2.92
CA ILE A 17 -8.63 6.98 2.84
C ILE A 17 -7.90 7.22 4.17
N LEU A 18 -8.63 7.14 5.29
CA LEU A 18 -8.05 7.35 6.62
C LEU A 18 -6.93 6.34 6.90
N PHE A 19 -7.21 5.05 6.71
CA PHE A 19 -6.26 3.99 7.01
C PHE A 19 -5.04 4.01 6.10
N ILE A 20 -5.22 4.19 4.78
CA ILE A 20 -4.08 4.30 3.86
C ILE A 20 -3.21 5.50 4.21
N SER A 21 -3.81 6.65 4.52
CA SER A 21 -3.06 7.86 4.92
C SER A 21 -2.23 7.63 6.17
N LEU A 22 -2.82 7.01 7.21
CA LEU A 22 -2.11 6.69 8.45
C LEU A 22 -1.06 5.58 8.26
N MET A 23 -1.35 4.61 7.40
CA MET A 23 -0.44 3.51 7.05
C MET A 23 0.80 4.03 6.35
N MET A 24 0.61 4.87 5.33
CA MET A 24 1.73 5.50 4.61
C MET A 24 2.60 6.30 5.58
N ARG A 25 1.99 7.14 6.41
CA ARG A 25 2.74 7.99 7.36
C ARG A 25 3.46 7.19 8.44
N SER A 26 2.86 6.13 8.97
CA SER A 26 3.53 5.23 9.92
C SER A 26 4.63 4.40 9.24
N GLY A 27 4.42 3.96 8.00
CA GLY A 27 5.43 3.25 7.20
C GLY A 27 6.64 4.13 6.89
N MET A 28 6.41 5.42 6.57
CA MET A 28 7.48 6.40 6.40
C MET A 28 8.27 6.64 7.69
N GLU A 29 7.61 6.60 8.86
CA GLU A 29 8.29 6.68 10.15
C GLU A 29 9.11 5.40 10.44
N ILE A 30 8.62 4.21 10.08
CA ILE A 30 9.42 2.97 10.20
C ILE A 30 10.65 3.03 9.27
N LEU A 31 10.47 3.50 8.04
CA LEU A 31 11.55 3.66 7.07
C LEU A 31 12.58 4.69 7.54
N SER A 32 12.17 5.70 8.31
CA SER A 32 13.08 6.73 8.81
C SER A 32 14.06 6.19 9.86
N SER A 33 13.70 5.12 10.59
CA SER A 33 14.61 4.46 11.54
C SER A 33 15.73 3.67 10.84
N PHE A 34 15.48 3.14 9.65
CA PHE A 34 16.53 2.53 8.84
C PHE A 34 16.31 2.85 7.36
N PRO A 35 16.77 4.03 6.91
CA PRO A 35 16.40 4.62 5.61
C PRO A 35 17.20 4.00 4.44
N LYS A 36 17.23 2.68 4.37
CA LYS A 36 17.95 1.86 3.40
C LYS A 36 17.08 0.69 2.98
N LEU A 37 17.06 0.39 1.68
CA LEU A 37 16.36 -0.76 1.11
C LEU A 37 17.35 -1.70 0.43
N TYR A 38 17.12 -2.99 0.58
CA TYR A 38 17.97 -4.06 0.07
C TYR A 38 17.12 -5.04 -0.76
N LEU A 39 17.75 -5.72 -1.71
CA LEU A 39 17.09 -6.72 -2.57
C LEU A 39 17.29 -8.16 -2.08
N ASN A 40 18.11 -8.39 -1.04
CA ASN A 40 18.40 -9.70 -0.51
C ASN A 40 18.87 -9.63 0.96
N ASP A 41 18.76 -10.77 1.65
CA ASP A 41 19.13 -10.91 3.07
C ASP A 41 20.64 -11.00 3.30
N HIS A 42 21.42 -11.33 2.26
CA HIS A 42 22.88 -11.41 2.31
C HIS A 42 23.55 -10.07 1.97
N CYS A 43 22.83 -8.96 2.15
CA CYS A 43 23.30 -7.63 1.86
C CYS A 43 24.51 -7.26 2.73
N ARG A 44 25.49 -6.61 2.11
CA ARG A 44 26.68 -6.04 2.77
C ARG A 44 26.55 -4.51 2.85
N PRO A 45 27.23 -3.84 3.78
CA PRO A 45 27.35 -2.38 3.74
C PRO A 45 27.77 -1.90 2.35
N GLY A 46 27.03 -0.95 1.77
CA GLY A 46 27.29 -0.46 0.41
C GLY A 46 26.53 -1.19 -0.70
N SER A 47 25.83 -2.28 -0.41
CA SER A 47 24.97 -2.99 -1.38
C SER A 47 23.50 -2.56 -1.33
N GLU A 48 23.21 -1.40 -0.74
CA GLU A 48 21.86 -0.85 -0.70
C GLU A 48 21.33 -0.62 -2.13
N TRP A 49 20.10 -1.04 -2.41
CA TRP A 49 19.41 -0.67 -3.64
C TRP A 49 18.95 0.79 -3.61
N LEU A 50 18.54 1.26 -2.43
CA LEU A 50 18.16 2.65 -2.20
C LEU A 50 18.64 3.10 -0.83
N ARG A 51 19.23 4.29 -0.77
CA ARG A 51 19.65 4.96 0.47
C ARG A 51 19.02 6.35 0.54
N LEU A 52 18.18 6.57 1.55
CA LEU A 52 17.44 7.83 1.76
C LEU A 52 18.07 8.72 2.83
N SER A 53 19.23 8.33 3.37
CA SER A 53 20.01 9.11 4.33
C SER A 53 21.35 9.55 3.75
N ARG A 54 21.78 10.75 4.15
CA ARG A 54 23.12 11.30 3.83
C ARG A 54 24.20 10.88 4.83
N LYS A 55 23.81 10.19 5.91
CA LYS A 55 24.76 9.70 6.91
C LYS A 55 25.73 8.70 6.28
N LYS A 56 27.00 8.79 6.65
CA LYS A 56 28.04 7.85 6.25
C LYS A 56 28.30 6.90 7.40
N THR A 57 28.32 5.61 7.08
CA THR A 57 28.66 4.56 8.04
C THR A 57 30.13 4.71 8.46
N PRO A 58 30.44 4.84 9.76
CA PRO A 58 31.82 4.92 10.25
C PRO A 58 32.61 3.65 9.92
N THR A 59 33.89 3.78 9.56
CA THR A 59 34.80 2.65 9.28
C THR A 59 35.88 2.47 10.35
N ASP A 60 35.99 3.43 11.25
CA ASP A 60 37.03 3.60 12.26
C ASP A 60 36.58 3.21 13.67
N ARG A 61 35.27 3.02 13.89
CA ARG A 61 34.69 2.64 15.18
C ARG A 61 33.53 1.66 15.03
N PRO A 62 33.19 0.92 16.09
CA PRO A 62 31.92 0.21 16.17
C PRO A 62 30.74 1.18 15.97
N TRP A 63 29.72 0.72 15.26
CA TRP A 63 28.53 1.47 14.89
C TRP A 63 27.29 0.60 15.12
N ILE A 64 26.20 1.23 15.59
CA ILE A 64 24.91 0.57 15.79
C ILE A 64 23.86 1.13 14.83
N GLY A 65 22.89 0.28 14.43
CA GLY A 65 21.83 0.68 13.50
C GLY A 65 21.06 1.94 13.90
N LEU A 66 20.92 2.20 15.21
CA LEU A 66 20.26 3.40 15.75
C LEU A 66 20.92 4.71 15.29
N GLU A 67 22.22 4.70 14.99
CA GLU A 67 22.91 5.90 14.50
C GLU A 67 22.50 6.27 13.06
N GLU A 68 21.85 5.37 12.32
CA GLU A 68 21.33 5.63 10.97
C GLU A 68 19.97 6.34 10.95
N GLU A 69 19.26 6.36 12.08
CA GLU A 69 17.91 6.93 12.18
C GLU A 69 17.88 8.39 11.72
N VAL A 70 16.88 8.77 10.94
CA VAL A 70 16.65 10.15 10.51
C VAL A 70 15.21 10.53 10.84
N THR A 71 14.97 11.81 11.09
CA THR A 71 13.60 12.30 11.26
C THR A 71 13.06 12.80 9.92
N PHE A 72 11.93 12.26 9.49
CA PHE A 72 11.21 12.78 8.33
C PHE A 72 10.28 13.93 8.72
N PRO A 73 9.93 14.82 7.77
CA PRO A 73 8.97 15.89 8.02
C PRO A 73 7.62 15.34 8.51
N VAL A 74 6.98 16.04 9.46
CA VAL A 74 5.69 15.65 10.05
C VAL A 74 4.55 15.56 9.01
N LEU A 75 4.70 16.18 7.84
CA LEU A 75 3.76 16.01 6.73
C LEU A 75 3.84 14.60 6.12
N LEU A 76 5.05 14.01 6.08
CA LEU A 76 5.32 12.72 5.47
C LEU A 76 5.21 11.56 6.46
N SER A 77 5.55 11.77 7.73
CA SER A 77 5.50 10.75 8.76
C SER A 77 4.55 11.09 9.91
N LEU A 78 4.26 10.13 10.79
CA LEU A 78 3.49 10.39 12.01
C LEU A 78 4.33 11.18 13.03
N PRO A 79 3.70 11.94 13.96
CA PRO A 79 4.41 12.58 15.06
C PRO A 79 4.92 11.53 16.06
N GLY A 80 6.05 10.90 15.73
CA GLY A 80 6.75 9.90 16.53
C GLY A 80 8.18 10.30 16.90
N LYS A 81 8.72 11.35 16.26
CA LYS A 81 10.08 11.88 16.48
C LYS A 81 11.20 10.83 16.30
N GLY A 82 11.00 9.84 15.43
CA GLY A 82 11.96 8.77 15.17
C GLY A 82 11.80 7.54 16.07
N GLU A 83 10.79 7.51 16.96
CA GLU A 83 10.54 6.37 17.85
C GLU A 83 9.97 5.16 17.07
N LEU A 84 10.87 4.25 16.66
CA LEU A 84 10.53 3.04 15.89
C LEU A 84 9.44 2.18 16.55
N GLY A 85 9.46 2.08 17.88
CA GLY A 85 8.47 1.32 18.64
C GLY A 85 7.06 1.86 18.44
N LEU A 86 6.90 3.18 18.56
CA LEU A 86 5.62 3.86 18.37
C LEU A 86 5.16 3.79 16.91
N ALA A 87 6.08 3.97 15.96
CA ALA A 87 5.82 3.87 14.53
C ALA A 87 5.24 2.50 14.15
N ARG A 88 5.86 1.41 14.62
CA ARG A 88 5.36 0.04 14.41
C ARG A 88 4.00 -0.19 15.05
N HIS A 89 3.78 0.30 16.26
CA HIS A 89 2.49 0.13 16.94
C HIS A 89 1.34 0.76 16.13
N TRP A 90 1.53 2.01 15.67
CA TRP A 90 0.56 2.67 14.80
C TRP A 90 0.37 1.94 13.48
N HIS A 91 1.46 1.50 12.84
CA HIS A 91 1.39 0.81 11.56
C HIS A 91 0.56 -0.48 11.65
N PHE A 92 0.84 -1.33 12.63
CA PHE A 92 0.10 -2.58 12.79
C PHE A 92 -1.35 -2.37 13.24
N ALA A 93 -1.63 -1.41 14.14
CA ALA A 93 -2.99 -1.10 14.55
C ALA A 93 -3.84 -0.63 13.36
N VAL A 94 -3.29 0.26 12.53
CA VAL A 94 -3.95 0.76 11.31
C VAL A 94 -4.08 -0.36 10.27
N ALA A 95 -3.07 -1.23 10.13
CA ALA A 95 -3.12 -2.39 9.23
C ALA A 95 -4.24 -3.36 9.57
N MET A 96 -4.45 -3.66 10.84
CA MET A 96 -5.56 -4.52 11.26
C MET A 96 -6.92 -3.91 10.90
N GLY A 97 -7.10 -2.61 11.15
CA GLY A 97 -8.32 -1.89 10.76
C GLY A 97 -8.53 -1.84 9.23
N TRP A 98 -7.46 -1.62 8.48
CA TRP A 98 -7.47 -1.60 7.02
C TRP A 98 -7.84 -2.97 6.43
N VAL A 99 -7.21 -4.05 6.91
CA VAL A 99 -7.51 -5.43 6.48
C VAL A 99 -8.95 -5.80 6.81
N LEU A 100 -9.42 -5.50 8.03
CA LEU A 100 -10.81 -5.75 8.42
C LEU A 100 -11.80 -5.01 7.50
N THR A 101 -11.53 -3.74 7.22
CA THR A 101 -12.34 -2.93 6.29
C THR A 101 -12.33 -3.52 4.88
N GLY A 102 -11.17 -3.95 4.40
CA GLY A 102 -11.03 -4.61 3.10
C GLY A 102 -11.79 -5.93 3.02
N VAL A 103 -11.71 -6.77 4.05
CA VAL A 103 -12.45 -8.04 4.13
C VAL A 103 -13.96 -7.81 4.12
N ILE A 104 -14.46 -6.88 4.93
CA ILE A 104 -15.89 -6.52 4.95
C ILE A 104 -16.32 -5.98 3.58
N TYR A 105 -15.52 -5.09 3.00
CA TYR A 105 -15.79 -4.52 1.68
C TYR A 105 -15.87 -5.59 0.59
N VAL A 106 -14.87 -6.48 0.51
CA VAL A 106 -14.83 -7.56 -0.48
C VAL A 106 -15.98 -8.55 -0.26
N ALA A 107 -16.31 -8.90 0.99
CA ALA A 107 -17.43 -9.77 1.29
C ALA A 107 -18.75 -9.16 0.80
N LEU A 108 -19.05 -7.91 1.17
CA LEU A 108 -20.27 -7.22 0.74
C LEU A 108 -20.32 -7.01 -0.79
N LEU A 109 -19.16 -6.82 -1.41
CA LEU A 109 -19.04 -6.71 -2.87
C LEU A 109 -19.40 -8.02 -3.57
N LEU A 110 -18.89 -9.16 -3.09
CA LEU A 110 -19.11 -10.49 -3.67
C LEU A 110 -20.51 -11.03 -3.41
N PHE A 111 -21.07 -10.79 -2.22
CA PHE A 111 -22.46 -11.19 -1.90
C PHE A 111 -23.52 -10.25 -2.50
N GLY A 112 -23.12 -9.06 -2.96
CA GLY A 112 -23.98 -8.11 -3.66
C GLY A 112 -23.84 -8.17 -5.18
N SER A 113 -24.48 -7.23 -5.87
CA SER A 113 -24.32 -7.03 -7.33
C SER A 113 -23.21 -6.06 -7.70
N GLN A 114 -22.52 -5.48 -6.70
CA GLN A 114 -21.56 -4.40 -6.93
C GLN A 114 -20.25 -4.87 -7.58
N TRP A 115 -19.91 -6.15 -7.47
CA TRP A 115 -18.68 -6.70 -8.07
C TRP A 115 -18.65 -6.56 -9.59
N GLN A 116 -19.81 -6.56 -10.25
CA GLN A 116 -19.94 -6.42 -11.72
C GLN A 116 -19.40 -5.08 -12.22
N ARG A 117 -19.32 -4.07 -11.35
CA ARG A 117 -18.73 -2.76 -11.66
C ARG A 117 -17.21 -2.83 -11.74
N LEU A 118 -16.58 -3.77 -11.04
CA LEU A 118 -15.12 -3.87 -10.89
C LEU A 118 -14.50 -4.97 -11.72
N VAL A 119 -15.14 -6.13 -11.80
CA VAL A 119 -14.58 -7.31 -12.47
C VAL A 119 -14.90 -7.25 -13.95
N PRO A 120 -13.89 -7.18 -14.84
CA PRO A 120 -14.12 -7.23 -16.27
C PRO A 120 -14.76 -8.56 -16.68
N THR A 121 -15.84 -8.49 -17.47
CA THR A 121 -16.56 -9.68 -17.96
C THR A 121 -16.24 -10.01 -19.42
N SER A 122 -15.41 -9.20 -20.08
CA SER A 122 -15.02 -9.37 -21.48
C SER A 122 -13.56 -8.95 -21.71
N TRP A 123 -12.87 -9.71 -22.57
CA TRP A 123 -11.50 -9.41 -23.01
C TRP A 123 -11.41 -8.13 -23.85
N ALA A 124 -12.54 -7.62 -24.36
CA ALA A 124 -12.58 -6.35 -25.09
C ALA A 124 -12.13 -5.15 -24.23
N ILE A 125 -12.12 -5.28 -22.91
CA ILE A 125 -11.68 -4.22 -22.00
C ILE A 125 -10.24 -3.77 -22.25
N PHE A 126 -9.33 -4.66 -22.64
CA PHE A 126 -7.92 -4.33 -22.83
C PHE A 126 -7.69 -3.39 -24.03
N PRO A 127 -8.16 -3.70 -25.25
CA PRO A 127 -8.04 -2.75 -26.37
C PRO A 127 -8.82 -1.45 -26.12
N GLN A 128 -9.97 -1.50 -25.44
CA GLN A 128 -10.74 -0.30 -25.09
C GLN A 128 -10.00 0.58 -24.05
N ALA A 129 -9.32 -0.02 -23.08
CA ALA A 129 -8.49 0.68 -22.12
C ALA A 129 -7.27 1.32 -22.78
N TRP A 130 -6.65 0.66 -23.76
CA TRP A 130 -5.58 1.26 -24.55
C TRP A 130 -6.05 2.51 -25.31
N GLN A 131 -7.23 2.45 -25.94
CA GLN A 131 -7.81 3.61 -26.62
C GLN A 131 -8.13 4.74 -25.63
N THR A 132 -8.76 4.42 -24.50
CA THR A 132 -9.11 5.38 -23.44
C THR A 132 -7.85 6.03 -22.85
N LEU A 133 -6.78 5.26 -22.66
CA LEU A 133 -5.48 5.77 -22.24
C LEU A 133 -4.90 6.74 -23.28
N GLY A 134 -5.01 6.42 -24.57
CA GLY A 134 -4.62 7.33 -25.65
C GLY A 134 -5.34 8.68 -25.60
N VAL A 135 -6.65 8.68 -25.28
CA VAL A 135 -7.43 9.92 -25.09
C VAL A 135 -6.89 10.73 -23.90
N TYR A 136 -6.65 10.10 -22.75
CA TYR A 136 -6.04 10.78 -21.60
C TYR A 136 -4.65 11.36 -21.93
N LEU A 137 -3.81 10.59 -22.63
CA LEU A 137 -2.46 11.04 -23.04
C LEU A 137 -2.51 12.18 -24.07
N SER A 138 -3.63 12.35 -24.77
CA SER A 138 -3.89 13.51 -25.64
C SER A 138 -4.41 14.73 -24.89
N PHE A 139 -4.46 14.70 -23.55
CA PHE A 139 -5.03 15.73 -22.66
C PHE A 139 -6.53 16.00 -22.89
N HIS A 140 -7.26 15.02 -23.40
CA HIS A 140 -8.71 15.06 -23.50
C HIS A 140 -9.33 14.12 -22.46
N LEU A 141 -10.55 14.45 -22.03
CA LEU A 141 -11.32 13.56 -21.18
C LEU A 141 -12.08 12.55 -22.06
N PRO A 142 -11.93 11.24 -21.82
CA PRO A 142 -12.77 10.25 -22.49
C PRO A 142 -14.23 10.42 -22.05
N PRO A 143 -15.20 9.89 -22.82
CA PRO A 143 -16.60 9.87 -22.41
C PRO A 143 -16.78 9.24 -21.03
N ASP A 144 -17.77 9.71 -20.28
CA ASP A 144 -18.12 9.14 -18.99
C ASP A 144 -18.42 7.64 -19.12
N GLY A 145 -17.79 6.84 -18.26
CA GLY A 145 -18.08 5.41 -18.18
C GLY A 145 -19.38 5.13 -17.44
N ASN A 146 -19.93 3.94 -17.63
CA ASN A 146 -21.11 3.49 -16.87
C ASN A 146 -20.83 2.15 -16.16
N PRO A 147 -20.46 2.15 -14.87
CA PRO A 147 -20.13 3.30 -14.01
C PRO A 147 -18.67 3.79 -14.16
N TYR A 148 -17.81 3.02 -14.80
CA TYR A 148 -16.38 3.33 -14.96
C TYR A 148 -15.96 3.14 -16.41
N ASN A 149 -15.01 3.96 -16.86
CA ASN A 149 -14.36 3.71 -18.14
C ASN A 149 -13.39 2.52 -18.02
N PRO A 150 -12.92 1.93 -19.14
CA PRO A 150 -12.10 0.72 -19.11
C PRO A 150 -10.79 0.86 -18.30
N VAL A 151 -10.12 2.02 -18.36
CA VAL A 151 -8.89 2.27 -17.59
C VAL A 151 -9.18 2.31 -16.09
N GLN A 152 -10.25 2.99 -15.69
CA GLN A 152 -10.69 3.05 -14.30
C GLN A 152 -11.05 1.65 -13.78
N GLN A 153 -11.85 0.89 -14.52
CA GLN A 153 -12.27 -0.45 -14.09
C GLN A 153 -11.06 -1.39 -13.90
N LEU A 154 -10.13 -1.43 -14.86
CA LEU A 154 -8.89 -2.22 -14.71
C LEU A 154 -8.04 -1.75 -13.53
N THR A 155 -7.95 -0.44 -13.31
CA THR A 155 -7.20 0.13 -12.19
C THR A 155 -7.81 -0.29 -10.86
N TYR A 156 -9.13 -0.17 -10.69
CA TYR A 156 -9.80 -0.57 -9.46
C TYR A 156 -9.72 -2.07 -9.22
N PHE A 157 -9.88 -2.87 -10.27
CA PHE A 157 -9.69 -4.32 -10.18
C PHE A 157 -8.28 -4.66 -9.69
N ALA A 158 -7.25 -4.08 -10.31
CA ALA A 158 -5.86 -4.33 -9.93
C ALA A 158 -5.56 -3.89 -8.49
N VAL A 159 -6.03 -2.70 -8.08
CA VAL A 159 -5.81 -2.19 -6.71
C VAL A 159 -6.44 -3.12 -5.67
N ILE A 160 -7.69 -3.53 -5.88
CA ILE A 160 -8.47 -4.27 -4.88
C ILE A 160 -8.08 -5.75 -4.85
N PHE A 161 -7.93 -6.39 -6.01
CA PHE A 161 -7.77 -7.85 -6.10
C PHE A 161 -6.34 -8.31 -6.34
N ILE A 162 -5.40 -7.40 -6.62
CA ILE A 162 -4.00 -7.75 -6.86
C ILE A 162 -3.09 -7.03 -5.86
N LEU A 163 -3.07 -5.69 -5.86
CA LEU A 163 -2.15 -4.92 -5.04
C LEU A 163 -2.45 -5.08 -3.54
N ALA A 164 -3.71 -5.02 -3.12
CA ALA A 164 -4.04 -5.17 -1.71
C ALA A 164 -3.67 -6.56 -1.15
N PRO A 165 -3.99 -7.70 -1.81
CA PRO A 165 -3.49 -9.02 -1.39
C PRO A 165 -1.96 -9.12 -1.36
N ILE A 166 -1.26 -8.57 -2.36
CA ILE A 166 0.21 -8.54 -2.39
C ILE A 166 0.74 -7.77 -1.19
N GLN A 167 0.16 -6.60 -0.88
CA GLN A 167 0.58 -5.78 0.26
C GLN A 167 0.35 -6.49 1.60
N ILE A 168 -0.73 -7.26 1.74
CA ILE A 168 -0.97 -8.09 2.93
C ILE A 168 0.09 -9.19 3.02
N ALA A 169 0.33 -9.90 1.91
CA ALA A 169 1.30 -10.98 1.87
C ALA A 169 2.73 -10.51 2.21
N THR A 170 3.17 -9.41 1.59
CA THR A 170 4.50 -8.84 1.87
C THR A 170 4.59 -8.28 3.29
N GLY A 171 3.52 -7.68 3.82
CA GLY A 171 3.46 -7.25 5.21
C GLY A 171 3.61 -8.41 6.21
N LEU A 172 2.99 -9.56 5.93
CA LEU A 172 3.15 -10.79 6.72
C LEU A 172 4.58 -11.35 6.62
N ALA A 173 5.19 -11.32 5.43
CA ALA A 173 6.56 -11.77 5.21
C ALA A 173 7.57 -10.97 6.05
N MET A 174 7.34 -9.67 6.20
CA MET A 174 8.19 -8.76 6.98
C MET A 174 7.96 -8.86 8.50
N SER A 175 6.96 -9.62 8.97
CA SER A 175 6.63 -9.73 10.40
C SER A 175 7.45 -10.81 11.10
N PRO A 176 8.31 -10.48 12.09
CA PRO A 176 9.09 -11.48 12.81
C PRO A 176 8.22 -12.52 13.54
N ALA A 177 7.07 -12.08 14.06
CA ALA A 177 6.13 -12.96 14.75
C ALA A 177 5.49 -13.98 13.80
N PHE A 178 5.16 -13.55 12.57
CA PHE A 178 4.57 -14.42 11.56
C PHE A 178 5.62 -15.39 11.01
N SER A 179 6.77 -14.88 10.58
CA SER A 179 7.85 -15.68 9.99
C SER A 179 8.45 -16.68 10.99
N GLY A 180 8.52 -16.33 12.28
CA GLY A 180 8.91 -17.27 13.34
C GLY A 180 7.89 -18.40 13.56
N ARG A 181 6.59 -18.13 13.37
CA ARG A 181 5.50 -19.12 13.51
C ARG A 181 5.29 -19.97 12.25
N PHE A 182 5.59 -19.43 11.08
CA PHE A 182 5.42 -20.05 9.76
C PHE A 182 6.71 -19.96 8.91
N PRO A 183 7.78 -20.70 9.24
CA PRO A 183 9.08 -20.57 8.57
C PRO A 183 9.09 -20.97 7.08
N TRP A 184 8.06 -21.69 6.62
CA TRP A 184 7.90 -22.06 5.21
C TRP A 184 7.45 -20.89 4.33
N TYR A 185 6.96 -19.80 4.92
CA TYR A 185 6.40 -18.67 4.17
C TYR A 185 7.44 -17.85 3.42
N LEU A 186 8.69 -17.83 3.91
CA LEU A 186 9.82 -17.10 3.33
C LEU A 186 10.79 -17.99 2.54
N LYS A 187 10.51 -19.29 2.43
CA LYS A 187 11.32 -20.25 1.68
C LYS A 187 10.83 -20.38 0.25
#